data_AF-A0A524PA09-F1
#
_entry.id   AF-A0A524PA09-F1
#
_cell.length_a   1.000
_cell.length_b   1.000
_cell.length_c   1.000
_cell.angle_alpha   90.00
_cell.angle_beta   90.00
_cell.angle_gamma   90.00
#
_symmetry.space_group_name_H-M   'P 1'
#
loop_
_entity.id
_entity.type
_entity.pdbx_description
1 polymer ?
#
loop_
_entity_poly.entity_id
_entity_poly.type
_entity_poly.pdbx_seq_one_letter_code
_entity_poly.pdbx_strand_id
1 'polypeptide(L)'
;MTPPPAGAAVKGGARPKVSPRKHDVHGIERVYVWDLLVRMSHWIIMLSVFTLAITGIYIGKPYLIPAGPANEQFVMANVKTVHFYTAIIFALAVASRVVWMFVGSYYARWHQFVPMSPRRRRDVFGMLKFYTLINKEPPLNVGHNPLAGMTYLAVFALYFTLILTGFALYSVSATGYMQMWEFLLPLLGGAQMARWI
;
A
#
# COMPACT_ATOMS: atom_id res chain seq x y z
N MET A 1 13.36 -16.94 -21.91
CA MET A 1 13.98 -15.73 -21.36
C MET A 1 14.02 -14.67 -22.45
N THR A 2 13.24 -13.61 -22.36
CA THR A 2 13.53 -12.38 -23.11
C THR A 2 14.07 -11.38 -22.11
N PRO A 3 15.37 -11.07 -22.13
CA PRO A 3 15.88 -9.95 -21.35
C PRO A 3 15.07 -8.70 -21.69
N PRO A 4 14.98 -7.71 -20.77
CA PRO A 4 14.39 -6.41 -21.11
C PRO A 4 14.97 -5.96 -22.45
N PRO A 5 14.15 -5.45 -23.40
CA PRO A 5 14.61 -5.13 -24.74
C PRO A 5 15.90 -4.32 -24.65
N ALA A 6 16.90 -4.65 -25.48
CA ALA A 6 18.21 -4.01 -25.44
C ALA A 6 18.13 -2.46 -25.58
N GLY A 7 17.03 -1.94 -26.12
CA GLY A 7 16.69 -0.52 -26.22
C GLY A 7 15.60 0.00 -25.27
N ALA A 8 15.08 -0.78 -24.32
CA ALA A 8 14.09 -0.31 -23.33
C ALA A 8 14.70 0.55 -22.21
N ALA A 9 15.71 1.35 -22.56
CA ALA A 9 15.95 2.64 -21.93
C ALA A 9 14.78 3.58 -22.27
N VAL A 10 13.55 3.18 -21.90
CA VAL A 10 12.42 4.12 -21.84
C VAL A 10 12.71 4.99 -20.63
N LYS A 11 13.27 6.16 -20.96
CA LYS A 11 13.46 7.38 -20.16
C LYS A 11 13.10 7.21 -18.68
N GLY A 12 14.12 7.22 -17.82
CA GLY A 12 13.95 7.54 -16.39
C GLY A 12 13.85 6.36 -15.42
N GLY A 13 14.55 5.24 -15.63
CA GLY A 13 14.66 4.22 -14.58
C GLY A 13 15.92 3.38 -14.73
N ALA A 14 16.68 3.22 -13.64
CA ALA A 14 17.87 2.38 -13.61
C ALA A 14 17.53 0.93 -14.03
N ARG A 15 18.39 0.32 -14.85
CA ARG A 15 18.27 -1.10 -15.23
C ARG A 15 18.22 -1.97 -13.96
N PRO A 16 17.46 -3.08 -13.94
CA PRO A 16 17.54 -4.06 -12.87
C PRO A 16 19.00 -4.46 -12.65
N LYS A 17 19.49 -4.34 -11.41
CA LYS A 17 20.82 -4.83 -11.06
C LYS A 17 20.76 -6.36 -11.10
N VAL A 18 21.35 -6.96 -12.12
CA VAL A 18 21.63 -8.40 -12.15
C VAL A 18 22.73 -8.67 -11.15
N SER A 19 22.54 -9.69 -10.29
CA SER A 19 23.58 -10.11 -9.36
C SER A 19 24.80 -10.58 -10.15
N PRO A 20 26.02 -10.04 -9.92
CA PRO A 20 27.23 -10.50 -10.60
C PRO A 20 27.67 -11.90 -10.14
N ARG A 21 27.04 -12.46 -9.11
CA ARG A 21 27.37 -13.76 -8.53
C ARG A 21 26.88 -14.89 -9.46
N LYS A 22 27.79 -15.45 -10.28
CA LYS A 22 27.65 -16.73 -10.99
C LYS A 22 27.63 -17.88 -9.98
N HIS A 23 26.48 -18.15 -9.37
CA HIS A 23 26.29 -19.39 -8.61
C HIS A 23 24.84 -19.81 -8.79
N ASP A 24 24.64 -20.51 -9.89
CA ASP A 24 23.38 -21.04 -10.31
C ASP A 24 23.57 -22.54 -10.45
N VAL A 25 23.18 -23.25 -9.39
CA VAL A 25 22.72 -24.61 -9.55
C VAL A 25 21.53 -24.52 -10.52
N HIS A 26 21.72 -24.97 -11.77
CA HIS A 26 20.71 -25.09 -12.85
C HIS A 26 20.29 -23.83 -13.65
N GLY A 27 21.20 -22.91 -14.00
CA GLY A 27 20.91 -21.89 -15.03
C GLY A 27 19.81 -20.87 -14.66
N ILE A 28 19.67 -20.55 -13.37
CA ILE A 28 18.68 -19.59 -12.85
C ILE A 28 19.38 -18.26 -12.53
N GLU A 29 19.08 -17.21 -13.32
CA GLU A 29 19.62 -15.87 -13.11
C GLU A 29 18.85 -15.10 -12.01
N ARG A 30 19.54 -14.65 -10.95
CA ARG A 30 18.94 -13.85 -9.87
C ARG A 30 18.85 -12.38 -10.26
N VAL A 31 17.62 -11.88 -10.41
CA VAL A 31 17.34 -10.47 -10.71
C VAL A 31 16.91 -9.74 -9.43
N TYR A 32 17.54 -8.58 -9.15
CA TYR A 32 17.11 -7.73 -8.05
C TYR A 32 15.86 -6.94 -8.46
N VAL A 33 14.71 -7.37 -7.93
CA VAL A 33 13.40 -6.81 -8.28
C VAL A 33 12.92 -5.75 -7.29
N TRP A 34 13.09 -5.99 -5.99
CA TRP A 34 12.59 -5.10 -4.93
C TRP A 34 13.71 -4.41 -4.18
N ASP A 35 13.77 -3.09 -4.33
CA ASP A 35 14.71 -2.20 -3.64
C ASP A 35 14.47 -2.15 -2.13
N LEU A 36 15.49 -1.71 -1.38
CA LEU A 36 15.41 -1.55 0.08
C LEU A 36 14.22 -0.69 0.50
N LEU A 37 14.01 0.47 -0.13
CA LEU A 37 12.90 1.37 0.21
C LEU A 37 11.53 0.70 0.01
N VAL A 38 11.39 -0.11 -1.04
CA VAL A 38 10.17 -0.87 -1.32
C VAL A 38 9.88 -1.87 -0.20
N ARG A 39 10.91 -2.55 0.31
CA ARG A 39 10.77 -3.51 1.41
C ARG A 39 10.47 -2.81 2.74
N MET A 40 11.21 -1.75 3.05
CA MET A 40 11.02 -1.01 4.29
C MET A 40 9.61 -0.43 4.38
N SER A 41 9.17 0.27 3.34
CA SER A 41 7.81 0.82 3.29
C SER A 41 6.75 -0.27 3.35
N HIS A 42 6.97 -1.44 2.72
CA HIS A 42 6.04 -2.56 2.81
C HIS A 42 5.86 -3.05 4.25
N TRP A 43 6.95 -3.28 4.99
CA TRP A 43 6.88 -3.73 6.39
C TRP A 43 6.28 -2.66 7.31
N ILE A 44 6.63 -1.38 7.10
CA ILE A 44 6.04 -0.27 7.85
C ILE A 44 4.53 -0.19 7.62
N ILE A 45 4.09 -0.30 6.36
CA ILE A 45 2.67 -0.33 6.00
C ILE A 45 1.98 -1.51 6.67
N MET A 46 2.55 -2.72 6.59
CA MET A 46 1.97 -3.92 7.18
C MET A 46 1.77 -3.78 8.70
N LEU A 47 2.82 -3.35 9.41
CA LEU A 47 2.75 -3.13 10.86
C LEU A 47 1.76 -2.02 11.22
N SER A 48 1.72 -0.94 10.43
CA SER A 48 0.77 0.14 10.67
C SER A 48 -0.67 -0.30 10.46
N VAL A 49 -0.97 -1.05 9.39
CA VAL A 49 -2.32 -1.57 9.12
C VAL A 49 -2.78 -2.48 10.27
N PHE A 50 -1.91 -3.35 10.78
CA PHE A 50 -2.24 -4.23 11.89
C PHE A 50 -2.58 -3.45 13.17
N THR A 51 -1.73 -2.49 13.54
CA THR A 51 -1.96 -1.62 14.70
C THR A 51 -3.22 -0.78 14.52
N LEU A 52 -3.45 -0.19 13.34
CA LEU A 52 -4.63 0.60 13.03
C LEU A 52 -5.91 -0.23 13.08
N ALA A 53 -5.88 -1.47 12.60
CA ALA A 53 -7.03 -2.38 12.67
C ALA A 53 -7.40 -2.69 14.13
N ILE A 54 -6.43 -3.09 14.96
CA ILE A 54 -6.67 -3.41 16.38
C ILE A 54 -7.20 -2.18 17.13
N THR A 55 -6.50 -1.06 17.01
CA THR A 55 -6.87 0.18 17.71
C THR A 55 -8.17 0.78 17.18
N GLY A 56 -8.43 0.70 15.87
CA GLY A 56 -9.67 1.18 15.25
C GLY A 56 -10.90 0.37 15.67
N ILE A 57 -10.79 -0.96 15.70
CA ILE A 57 -11.86 -1.84 16.21
C ILE A 57 -12.16 -1.48 17.67
N TYR A 58 -11.12 -1.28 18.49
CA TYR A 58 -11.29 -0.88 19.88
C TYR A 58 -11.97 0.50 20.04
N ILE A 59 -11.59 1.49 19.22
CA ILE A 59 -12.20 2.82 19.26
C ILE A 59 -13.69 2.76 18.88
N GLY A 60 -14.05 1.95 17.89
CA GLY A 60 -15.45 1.77 17.47
C GLY A 60 -16.28 0.93 18.44
N LYS A 61 -15.68 -0.10 19.04
CA LYS A 61 -16.32 -1.01 20.00
C LYS A 61 -15.38 -1.27 21.18
N PRO A 62 -15.43 -0.45 22.24
CA PRO A 62 -14.54 -0.60 23.39
C PRO A 62 -14.86 -1.88 24.16
N TYR A 63 -13.87 -2.75 24.32
CA TYR A 63 -13.99 -4.01 25.07
C TYR A 63 -13.11 -4.07 26.33
N LEU A 64 -12.14 -3.17 26.48
CA LEU A 64 -11.40 -2.97 27.73
C LEU A 64 -12.03 -1.78 28.44
N ILE A 65 -12.84 -2.05 29.45
CA ILE A 65 -13.48 -1.02 30.27
C ILE A 65 -12.85 -1.12 31.65
N PRO A 66 -11.94 -0.19 32.01
CA PRO A 66 -11.31 -0.22 33.32
C PRO A 66 -12.34 0.04 34.42
N ALA A 67 -12.24 -0.67 35.53
CA ALA A 67 -12.99 -0.38 36.74
C ALA A 67 -12.26 0.71 37.55
N GLY A 68 -12.95 1.80 37.90
CA GLY A 68 -12.41 2.87 38.73
C GLY A 68 -12.90 4.27 38.33
N PRO A 69 -12.43 5.31 39.03
CA PRO A 69 -12.79 6.70 38.75
C PRO A 69 -12.37 7.14 37.33
N ALA A 70 -13.26 7.81 36.61
CA ALA A 70 -13.04 8.18 35.20
C ALA A 70 -11.82 9.11 34.99
N ASN A 71 -11.46 9.91 36.00
CA ASN A 71 -10.31 10.82 35.97
C ASN A 71 -8.95 10.10 36.09
N GLU A 72 -8.93 8.82 36.44
CA GLU A 72 -7.71 8.02 36.58
C GLU A 72 -7.52 7.05 35.39
N GLN A 73 -8.49 6.98 34.48
CA GLN A 73 -8.54 5.99 33.41
C GLN A 73 -8.28 6.61 32.03
N PHE A 74 -7.07 6.40 31.51
CA PHE A 74 -6.62 6.97 30.22
C PHE A 74 -6.53 5.95 29.08
N VAL A 75 -7.13 4.76 29.22
CA VAL A 75 -6.99 3.68 28.22
C VAL A 75 -7.48 4.11 26.83
N MET A 76 -8.69 4.69 26.74
CA MET A 76 -9.21 5.16 25.45
C MET A 76 -8.37 6.30 24.87
N ALA A 77 -7.88 7.22 25.71
CA ALA A 77 -7.01 8.31 25.26
C ALA A 77 -5.70 7.75 24.69
N ASN A 78 -5.06 6.81 25.39
CA ASN A 78 -3.83 6.16 24.93
C ASN A 78 -4.03 5.39 23.62
N VAL A 79 -5.13 4.65 23.48
CA VAL A 79 -5.42 3.92 22.23
C VAL A 79 -5.64 4.89 21.06
N LYS A 80 -6.39 5.98 21.26
CA LYS A 80 -6.55 7.03 20.24
C LYS A 80 -5.20 7.66 19.86
N THR A 81 -4.36 7.98 20.83
CA THR A 81 -3.02 8.53 20.59
C THR A 81 -2.17 7.59 19.75
N VAL A 82 -2.12 6.30 20.08
CA VAL A 82 -1.39 5.30 19.28
C VAL A 82 -1.98 5.19 17.87
N HIS A 83 -3.31 5.18 17.74
CA HIS A 83 -3.99 5.13 16.45
C HIS A 83 -3.60 6.33 15.56
N PHE A 84 -3.68 7.55 16.09
CA PHE A 84 -3.39 8.76 15.32
C PHE A 84 -1.91 8.85 14.88
N TYR A 85 -0.95 8.57 15.77
CA TYR A 85 0.45 8.56 15.37
C TYR A 85 0.76 7.46 14.35
N THR A 86 0.18 6.27 14.53
CA THR A 86 0.31 5.19 13.55
C THR A 86 -0.31 5.56 12.21
N ALA A 87 -1.44 6.27 12.20
CA ALA A 87 -2.10 6.73 10.98
C ALA A 87 -1.23 7.73 10.21
N ILE A 88 -0.53 8.62 10.92
CA ILE A 88 0.43 9.56 10.30
C ILE A 88 1.61 8.78 9.68
N ILE A 89 2.17 7.82 10.41
CA ILE A 89 3.26 6.96 9.90
C ILE A 89 2.80 6.18 8.66
N PHE A 90 1.59 5.61 8.70
CA PHE A 90 0.98 4.92 7.57
C PHE A 90 0.82 5.84 6.36
N ALA A 91 0.27 7.05 6.56
CA ALA A 91 0.09 8.02 5.48
C ALA A 91 1.42 8.43 4.84
N LEU A 92 2.46 8.68 5.64
CA LEU A 92 3.80 8.99 5.14
C LEU A 92 4.45 7.79 4.41
N ALA A 93 4.26 6.57 4.91
CA ALA A 93 4.76 5.37 4.26
C ALA A 93 4.07 5.14 2.90
N VAL A 94 2.76 5.31 2.82
CA VAL A 94 1.99 5.27 1.57
C VAL A 94 2.42 6.38 0.61
N ALA A 95 2.58 7.63 1.09
CA ALA A 95 3.06 8.74 0.28
C ALA A 95 4.46 8.47 -0.28
N SER A 96 5.39 7.96 0.54
CA SER A 96 6.72 7.55 0.09
C SER A 96 6.65 6.51 -1.03
N ARG A 97 5.66 5.60 -0.95
CA ARG A 97 5.44 4.57 -1.95
C ARG A 97 4.90 5.12 -3.24
N VAL A 98 3.93 6.02 -3.17
CA VAL A 98 3.37 6.72 -4.33
C VAL A 98 4.48 7.47 -5.05
N VAL A 99 5.32 8.23 -4.33
CA VAL A 99 6.49 8.91 -4.92
C VAL A 99 7.41 7.91 -5.61
N TRP A 100 7.74 6.79 -4.96
CA TRP A 100 8.59 5.75 -5.55
C TRP A 100 7.98 5.05 -6.77
N MET A 101 6.66 5.09 -6.96
CA MET A 101 6.02 4.62 -8.19
C MET A 101 6.32 5.51 -9.40
N PHE A 102 6.74 6.75 -9.20
CA PHE A 102 7.12 7.66 -10.28
C PHE A 102 8.63 7.70 -10.49
N VAL A 103 9.42 7.76 -9.40
CA VAL A 103 10.88 7.97 -9.48
C VAL A 103 11.72 6.70 -9.25
N GLY A 104 11.10 5.60 -8.82
CA GLY A 104 11.79 4.39 -8.40
C GLY A 104 12.30 3.50 -9.54
N SER A 105 12.80 2.31 -9.16
CA SER A 105 13.32 1.31 -10.10
C SER A 105 12.26 0.80 -11.08
N TYR A 106 12.71 0.18 -12.18
CA TYR A 106 11.84 -0.31 -13.24
C TYR A 106 10.60 -1.08 -12.74
N TYR A 107 10.78 -1.96 -11.75
CA TYR A 107 9.72 -2.80 -11.19
C TYR A 107 8.83 -2.11 -10.16
N ALA A 108 9.28 -0.99 -9.60
CA ALA A 108 8.49 -0.20 -8.66
C ALA A 108 7.56 0.79 -9.35
N ARG A 109 7.71 1.02 -10.67
CA ARG A 109 7.00 2.08 -11.40
C ARG A 109 5.51 1.82 -11.62
N TRP A 110 4.72 2.88 -11.68
CA TRP A 110 3.26 2.88 -11.88
C TRP A 110 2.79 1.96 -13.03
N HIS A 111 3.54 1.95 -14.14
CA HIS A 111 3.18 1.13 -15.31
C HIS A 111 3.13 -0.38 -15.01
N GLN A 112 3.79 -0.87 -13.96
CA GLN A 112 3.72 -2.26 -13.53
C GLN A 112 2.39 -2.63 -12.86
N PHE A 113 1.68 -1.65 -12.29
CA PHE A 113 0.40 -1.87 -11.60
C PHE A 113 -0.78 -1.79 -12.57
N VAL A 114 -0.74 -0.87 -13.53
CA VAL A 114 -1.80 -0.75 -14.55
C VAL A 114 -1.45 -1.57 -15.79
N PRO A 115 -2.30 -2.51 -16.23
CA PRO A 115 -2.07 -3.28 -17.45
C PRO A 115 -2.30 -2.47 -18.73
N MET A 116 -1.46 -1.47 -18.99
CA MET A 116 -1.63 -0.59 -20.17
C MET A 116 -1.28 -1.26 -21.50
N SER A 117 -0.36 -2.25 -21.50
CA SER A 117 0.04 -2.96 -22.73
C SER A 117 -1.01 -4.01 -23.15
N PRO A 118 -1.31 -4.15 -24.46
CA PRO A 118 -2.16 -5.22 -24.99
C PRO A 118 -1.68 -6.64 -24.62
N ARG A 119 -0.37 -6.84 -24.41
CA ARG A 119 0.18 -8.11 -23.91
C ARG A 119 -0.19 -8.32 -22.44
N ARG A 120 0.06 -7.31 -21.61
CA ARG A 120 -0.25 -7.37 -20.17
C ARG A 120 -1.74 -7.57 -19.91
N ARG A 121 -2.62 -7.00 -20.73
CA ARG A 121 -4.07 -7.26 -20.70
C ARG A 121 -4.44 -8.71 -21.02
N ARG A 122 -3.78 -9.32 -22.00
CA ARG A 122 -3.96 -10.76 -22.29
C ARG A 122 -3.47 -11.64 -21.14
N ASP A 123 -2.35 -11.25 -20.53
CA ASP A 123 -1.76 -11.97 -19.40
C ASP A 123 -2.65 -11.90 -18.14
N VAL A 124 -3.46 -10.84 -17.96
CA VAL A 124 -4.51 -10.79 -16.91
C VAL A 124 -5.48 -11.97 -17.04
N PHE A 125 -6.02 -12.20 -18.23
CA PHE A 125 -6.96 -13.31 -18.48
C PHE A 125 -6.26 -14.67 -18.36
N GLY A 126 -5.01 -14.78 -18.82
CA GLY A 126 -4.20 -15.98 -18.64
C GLY A 126 -4.00 -16.32 -17.16
N MET A 127 -3.74 -15.31 -16.33
CA MET A 127 -3.59 -15.48 -14.88
C MET A 127 -4.90 -15.76 -14.15
N LEU A 128 -6.00 -15.15 -14.58
CA LEU A 128 -7.31 -15.48 -14.04
C LEU A 128 -7.63 -16.96 -14.25
N LYS A 129 -7.43 -17.48 -15.49
CA LYS A 129 -7.62 -18.90 -15.81
C LYS A 129 -6.70 -19.81 -15.02
N PHE A 130 -5.48 -19.39 -14.75
CA PHE A 130 -4.55 -20.14 -13.91
C PHE A 130 -5.03 -20.19 -12.45
N TYR A 131 -5.45 -19.05 -11.87
CA TYR A 131 -5.96 -19.02 -10.49
C TYR A 131 -7.30 -19.71 -10.30
N THR A 132 -8.14 -19.77 -11.35
CA THR A 132 -9.37 -20.57 -11.36
C THR A 132 -9.13 -22.03 -11.73
N LEU A 133 -7.86 -22.47 -11.82
CA LEU A 133 -7.45 -23.84 -12.12
C LEU A 133 -7.90 -24.36 -13.50
N ILE A 134 -8.32 -23.47 -14.40
CA ILE A 134 -8.70 -23.79 -15.78
C ILE A 134 -7.43 -24.09 -16.60
N ASN A 135 -6.35 -23.34 -16.36
CA ASN A 135 -5.06 -23.54 -17.02
C ASN A 135 -4.01 -24.04 -16.00
N LYS A 136 -3.17 -24.99 -16.42
CA LYS A 136 -2.10 -25.54 -15.59
C LYS A 136 -0.83 -24.68 -15.55
N GLU A 137 -0.60 -23.84 -16.56
CA GLU A 137 0.62 -23.06 -16.69
C GLU A 137 0.37 -21.56 -16.50
N PRO A 138 1.11 -20.90 -15.59
CA PRO A 138 1.01 -19.46 -15.41
C PRO A 138 1.80 -18.70 -16.49
N PRO A 139 1.31 -17.56 -17.00
CA PRO A 139 2.12 -16.72 -17.87
C PRO A 139 3.31 -16.12 -17.10
N LEU A 140 4.50 -16.28 -17.69
CA LEU A 140 5.78 -15.84 -17.12
C LEU A 140 5.85 -14.32 -17.04
N ASN A 141 5.80 -13.78 -15.81
CA ASN A 141 5.94 -12.36 -15.53
C ASN A 141 6.99 -12.15 -14.42
N VAL A 142 7.96 -11.27 -14.64
CA VAL A 142 8.96 -10.89 -13.62
C VAL A 142 8.47 -9.66 -12.87
N GLY A 143 8.45 -9.72 -11.54
CA GLY A 143 7.90 -8.68 -10.67
C GLY A 143 6.42 -8.91 -10.38
N HIS A 144 5.58 -7.89 -10.58
CA HIS A 144 4.14 -8.03 -10.37
C HIS A 144 3.49 -8.72 -11.57
N ASN A 145 2.74 -9.79 -11.28
CA ASN A 145 1.76 -10.32 -12.21
C ASN A 145 0.76 -9.20 -12.59
N PRO A 146 0.39 -9.01 -13.87
CA PRO A 146 -0.73 -8.15 -14.30
C PRO A 146 -1.95 -8.16 -13.37
N LEU A 147 -2.43 -9.34 -12.94
CA LEU A 147 -3.60 -9.42 -12.06
C LEU A 147 -3.30 -8.88 -10.66
N ALA A 148 -2.14 -9.24 -10.10
CA ALA A 148 -1.68 -8.70 -8.82
C ALA A 148 -1.51 -7.17 -8.88
N GLY A 149 -1.01 -6.64 -10.00
CA GLY A 149 -0.89 -5.20 -10.24
C GLY A 149 -2.23 -4.47 -10.11
N MET A 150 -3.32 -5.05 -10.66
CA MET A 150 -4.66 -4.50 -10.50
C MET A 150 -5.16 -4.56 -9.05
N THR A 151 -4.88 -5.65 -8.33
CA THR A 151 -5.18 -5.74 -6.89
C THR A 151 -4.48 -4.64 -6.12
N TYR A 152 -3.23 -4.31 -6.44
CA TYR A 152 -2.53 -3.19 -5.81
C TYR A 152 -3.22 -1.85 -6.08
N LEU A 153 -3.78 -1.61 -7.27
CA LEU A 153 -4.54 -0.38 -7.52
C LEU A 153 -5.74 -0.26 -6.58
N ALA A 154 -6.48 -1.35 -6.39
CA ALA A 154 -7.60 -1.38 -5.44
C ALA A 154 -7.14 -1.16 -4.00
N VAL A 155 -6.03 -1.79 -3.59
CA VAL A 155 -5.45 -1.60 -2.25
C VAL A 155 -4.99 -0.16 -2.03
N PHE A 156 -4.34 0.47 -3.01
CA PHE A 156 -3.95 1.88 -2.91
C PHE A 156 -5.17 2.80 -2.88
N ALA A 157 -6.21 2.52 -3.65
CA ALA A 157 -7.47 3.27 -3.55
C ALA A 157 -8.06 3.16 -2.13
N LEU A 158 -8.09 1.97 -1.53
CA LEU A 158 -8.51 1.79 -0.14
C LEU A 158 -7.64 2.58 0.84
N TYR A 159 -6.31 2.59 0.65
CA TYR A 159 -5.41 3.37 1.49
C TYR A 159 -5.70 4.86 1.39
N PHE A 160 -5.93 5.39 0.19
CA PHE A 160 -6.32 6.79 0.02
C PHE A 160 -7.65 7.10 0.69
N THR A 161 -8.66 6.25 0.54
CA THR A 161 -9.94 6.41 1.25
C THR A 161 -9.72 6.49 2.75
N LEU A 162 -9.02 5.52 3.35
CA LEU A 162 -8.74 5.47 4.80
C LEU A 162 -7.93 6.68 5.29
N ILE A 163 -6.96 7.15 4.50
CA ILE A 163 -6.14 8.32 4.85
C ILE A 163 -6.99 9.59 4.82
N LEU A 164 -7.80 9.78 3.76
CA LEU A 164 -8.61 10.98 3.60
C LEU A 164 -9.74 11.04 4.64
N THR A 165 -10.46 9.93 4.86
CA THR A 165 -11.50 9.87 5.90
C THR A 165 -10.88 10.02 7.29
N GLY A 166 -9.73 9.39 7.54
CA GLY A 166 -8.98 9.50 8.79
C GLY A 166 -8.53 10.95 9.10
N PHE A 167 -7.94 11.65 8.13
CA PHE A 167 -7.56 13.06 8.30
C PHE A 167 -8.77 13.98 8.50
N ALA A 168 -9.86 13.74 7.76
CA ALA A 168 -11.10 14.50 7.93
C ALA A 168 -11.64 14.35 9.36
N LEU A 169 -11.69 13.13 9.90
CA LEU A 169 -12.16 12.88 11.26
C LEU A 169 -11.19 13.42 12.32
N TYR A 170 -9.89 13.32 12.09
CA TYR A 170 -8.88 13.85 13.00
C TYR A 170 -8.94 15.37 13.10
N SER A 171 -9.23 16.07 11.99
CA SER A 171 -9.30 17.54 11.93
C SER A 171 -10.30 18.14 12.93
N VAL A 172 -11.42 17.46 13.19
CA VAL A 172 -12.47 17.88 14.15
C VAL A 172 -11.93 18.00 15.57
N SER A 173 -10.98 17.14 15.94
CA SER A 173 -10.36 17.11 17.27
C SER A 173 -9.00 17.81 17.32
N ALA A 174 -8.46 18.22 16.17
CA ALA A 174 -7.11 18.74 16.08
C ALA A 174 -7.06 20.23 16.40
N THR A 175 -5.92 20.67 16.93
CA THR A 175 -5.55 22.08 17.04
C THR A 175 -4.35 22.36 16.13
N GLY A 176 -4.30 23.56 15.52
CA GLY A 176 -3.21 23.96 14.63
C GLY A 176 -3.34 23.42 13.20
N TYR A 177 -2.22 23.11 12.56
CA TYR A 177 -2.15 22.85 11.11
C TYR A 177 -3.00 21.68 10.62
N MET A 178 -3.29 20.69 11.47
CA MET A 178 -4.11 19.54 11.11
C MET A 178 -5.60 19.88 10.91
N GLN A 179 -6.05 21.07 11.35
CA GLN A 179 -7.39 21.60 11.04
C GLN A 179 -7.57 21.89 9.55
N MET A 180 -6.47 22.06 8.80
CA MET A 180 -6.54 22.30 7.36
C MET A 180 -7.25 21.18 6.59
N TRP A 181 -7.42 19.99 7.17
CA TRP A 181 -8.11 18.86 6.54
C TRP A 181 -9.64 18.90 6.72
N GLU A 182 -10.19 19.89 7.43
CA GLU A 182 -11.63 20.00 7.71
C GLU A 182 -12.47 20.18 6.43
N PHE A 183 -11.91 20.74 5.35
CA PHE A 183 -12.59 20.87 4.05
C PHE A 183 -12.98 19.50 3.45
N LEU A 184 -12.37 18.40 3.90
CA LEU A 184 -12.75 17.05 3.46
C LEU A 184 -14.12 16.63 4.02
N LEU A 185 -14.54 17.15 5.17
CA LEU A 185 -15.81 16.77 5.79
C LEU A 185 -17.03 17.03 4.90
N PRO A 186 -17.24 18.23 4.32
CA PRO A 186 -18.38 18.44 3.42
C PRO A 186 -18.31 17.56 2.17
N LEU A 187 -17.11 17.26 1.65
CA LEU A 187 -16.92 16.37 0.50
C LEU A 187 -17.29 14.92 0.79
N LEU A 188 -17.11 14.49 2.04
CA LEU A 188 -17.43 13.14 2.52
C LEU A 188 -18.87 13.00 3.06
N GLY A 189 -19.69 14.05 2.99
CA GLY A 189 -21.06 14.05 3.53
C GLY A 189 -21.15 14.28 5.04
N GLY A 190 -20.12 14.90 5.63
CA GLY A 190 -20.02 15.25 7.05
C GLY A 190 -19.28 14.21 7.89
N ALA A 191 -19.01 14.56 9.15
CA ALA A 191 -18.23 13.72 10.07
C ALA A 191 -18.87 12.35 10.34
N GLN A 192 -20.20 12.28 10.37
CA GLN A 192 -20.89 11.01 10.60
C GLN A 192 -20.78 10.09 9.38
N MET A 193 -20.93 10.60 8.16
CA MET A 193 -20.80 9.80 6.94
C MET A 193 -19.35 9.33 6.75
N ALA A 194 -18.37 10.20 7.00
CA ALA A 194 -16.94 9.88 6.94
C ALA A 194 -16.51 8.73 7.88
N ARG A 195 -17.29 8.40 8.91
CA ARG A 195 -17.05 7.23 9.79
C ARG A 195 -17.50 5.90 9.18
N TRP A 196 -18.43 5.92 8.22
CA TRP A 196 -19.02 4.72 7.62
C TRP A 196 -18.40 4.35 6.27
N ILE A 197 -17.59 5.25 5.70
CA ILE A 197 -16.79 5.05 4.48
C ILE A 197 -15.48 4.35 4.83
#